data_AF-A0AA96U5N1-F1
#
_entry.id   AF-A0AA96U5N1-F1
#
_cell.length_a   1.000
_cell.length_b   1.000
_cell.length_c   1.000
_cell.angle_alpha   90.00
_cell.angle_beta   90.00
_cell.angle_gamma   90.00
#
_symmetry.space_group_name_H-M   'P 1'
#
loop_
_entity.id
_entity.type
_entity.pdbx_description
1 polymer ?
#
loop_
_entity_poly.entity_id
_entity_poly.type
_entity_poly.pdbx_seq_one_letter_code
_entity_poly.pdbx_strand_id
1 'polypeptide(L)'
;MKLLKDHQSTDLEKMVGLTRRSFIGAGTLCGAALFLGGDLLSRSALAVGVSEGNSQLLGFTGIKASGDDNISLPPGYKANVLISWGQPLHADGPAFAPSGKGTAEAQEVQFGDNNDGMSLFPIPGKPDHALLAINNEYTNYRYLYEHGKEPASAEEVRKALAAEGVSVIEIQRVKGQWQFVQGSRYNRRIHGNTPITLSGPAAGHEWLKTAADSSGRHVLGTFQNCANGKTPWGTYLTCEENFTDCFGSSDPQQKFDAGMKRYGVVAASKEINWHVHDPRFDVAKNPNEINRHGWVVEIDPFDPKSTPVKRTALGRFKHENAALAETRGGRAVVYMGDDERGEFIYKFISRDKINHKDAKANRDLLDHGTLYVAQFDGGDGNPDHPKGKGRWIELIHGKNGLDAAAGFNNQAEVLIHARMAASVVKATRMDRPEWIVVSPKDGQVYCTLTNNVKRGDDGQPVGGPNPRAKNQYGQILRWREAGDNASAMEFEWDLFVVAGNPTVHAGTPQGGSSNVTAQNMFNSPDGLGFDAAGRLWILTDGDTSDKGDFAGMGNNQMLCADPRSGEIRRFMVGPIGCEVTGISFAPDYKTMFVGIQHPGENGGSTFPEHLPNGKPRSSVMAITRDDGGIIGA
;
A
#
# COMPACT_ATOMS: atom_id res chain seq x y z
N MET A 1 60.86 2.24 67.92
CA MET A 1 60.87 2.49 66.47
C MET A 1 59.80 1.61 65.83
N LYS A 2 58.61 2.16 65.50
CA LYS A 2 58.15 2.50 64.13
C LYS A 2 58.21 1.33 63.12
N LEU A 3 57.05 0.70 62.94
CA LEU A 3 56.21 0.56 61.73
C LEU A 3 56.84 0.54 60.32
N LEU A 4 56.21 -0.34 59.52
CA LEU A 4 55.85 -0.33 58.07
C LEU A 4 56.33 -1.64 57.43
N LYS A 5 55.61 -2.37 56.57
CA LYS A 5 54.26 -2.39 55.98
C LYS A 5 54.21 -3.70 55.18
N ASP A 6 53.05 -4.32 54.98
CA ASP A 6 52.63 -4.75 53.63
C ASP A 6 51.22 -5.36 53.62
N HIS A 7 50.30 -4.56 53.10
CA HIS A 7 49.03 -4.94 52.50
C HIS A 7 48.91 -4.14 51.21
N GLN A 8 48.68 -4.81 50.08
CA GLN A 8 47.98 -4.19 48.96
C GLN A 8 47.01 -5.18 48.30
N SER A 9 45.76 -4.74 48.20
CA SER A 9 44.65 -5.34 47.46
C SER A 9 44.79 -5.06 45.96
N THR A 10 44.33 -5.99 45.12
CA THR A 10 44.35 -5.81 43.65
C THR A 10 43.25 -4.86 43.17
N ASP A 11 43.43 -4.24 42.00
CA ASP A 11 42.47 -3.26 41.45
C ASP A 11 41.08 -3.86 41.15
N LEU A 12 41.01 -5.18 40.93
CA LEU A 12 39.76 -5.90 40.76
C LEU A 12 38.93 -5.96 42.06
N GLU A 13 39.59 -6.02 43.23
CA GLU A 13 38.91 -6.08 44.53
C GLU A 13 38.30 -4.73 44.93
N LYS A 14 38.78 -3.61 44.35
CA LYS A 14 38.24 -2.26 44.59
C LYS A 14 37.02 -1.92 43.73
N MET A 15 36.81 -2.59 42.60
CA MET A 15 35.73 -2.24 41.66
C MET A 15 34.41 -2.97 41.90
N VAL A 16 34.39 -4.12 42.59
CA VAL A 16 33.17 -4.97 42.66
C VAL A 16 32.76 -5.41 44.07
N GLY A 17 33.46 -4.97 45.12
CA GLY A 17 32.98 -5.11 46.51
C GLY A 17 32.75 -6.54 47.02
N LEU A 18 33.29 -7.57 46.35
CA LEU A 18 33.07 -8.98 46.69
C LEU A 18 34.37 -9.64 47.11
N THR A 19 34.38 -10.26 48.30
CA THR A 19 35.55 -10.99 48.81
C THR A 19 35.58 -12.43 48.29
N ARG A 20 36.79 -13.03 48.18
CA ARG A 20 37.02 -14.43 47.74
C ARG A 20 36.16 -15.48 48.47
N ARG A 21 35.67 -15.20 49.68
CA ARG A 21 34.78 -16.09 50.45
C ARG A 21 33.31 -16.05 50.01
N SER A 22 32.88 -15.02 49.28
CA SER A 22 31.51 -14.90 48.77
C SER A 22 31.31 -15.60 47.41
N PHE A 23 32.39 -15.88 46.67
CA PHE A 23 32.34 -16.51 45.34
C PHE A 23 32.28 -18.05 45.40
N ILE A 24 32.70 -18.69 46.50
CA ILE A 24 32.69 -20.16 46.65
C ILE A 24 31.38 -20.66 47.30
N GLY A 25 30.52 -19.77 47.78
CA GLY A 25 29.20 -20.12 48.34
C GLY A 25 28.08 -20.33 47.31
N ALA A 26 28.33 -20.07 46.01
CA ALA A 26 27.32 -20.16 44.95
C ALA A 26 27.54 -21.32 43.95
N GLY A 27 28.51 -22.21 44.21
CA GLY A 27 28.98 -23.22 43.24
C GLY A 27 28.60 -24.68 43.52
N THR A 28 27.93 -25.01 44.61
CA THR A 28 27.72 -26.42 45.01
C THR A 28 26.35 -26.66 45.64
N LEU A 29 25.29 -26.55 44.83
CA LEU A 29 23.97 -27.13 45.13
C LEU A 29 23.23 -27.52 43.84
N CYS A 30 23.97 -28.07 42.88
CA CYS A 30 23.45 -28.83 41.75
C CYS A 30 24.22 -30.16 41.68
N GLY A 31 23.66 -31.22 42.25
CA GLY A 31 24.19 -32.57 42.10
C GLY A 31 23.92 -33.49 43.27
N ALA A 32 22.65 -33.83 43.52
CA ALA A 32 22.20 -35.13 44.08
C ALA A 32 20.68 -35.17 44.37
N ALA A 33 19.82 -34.69 43.46
CA ALA A 33 18.37 -34.91 43.54
C ALA A 33 17.69 -35.00 42.16
N LEU A 34 18.42 -35.48 41.15
CA LEU A 34 17.88 -35.79 39.82
C LEU A 34 17.89 -37.31 39.64
N PHE A 35 16.86 -38.01 40.14
CA PHE A 35 16.51 -39.33 39.58
C PHE A 35 15.04 -39.75 39.72
N LEU A 36 14.17 -38.99 40.39
CA LEU A 36 12.73 -39.30 40.46
C LEU A 36 11.90 -38.01 40.53
N GLY A 37 11.47 -37.48 39.38
CA GLY A 37 10.58 -36.30 39.35
C GLY A 37 10.54 -35.50 38.04
N GLY A 38 10.86 -36.12 36.90
CA GLY A 38 10.73 -35.47 35.60
C GLY A 38 9.29 -35.53 35.11
N ASP A 39 8.53 -34.44 35.32
CA ASP A 39 7.56 -33.95 34.31
C ASP A 39 6.89 -32.58 34.60
N LEU A 40 7.25 -31.86 35.66
CA LEU A 40 6.47 -30.66 36.07
C LEU A 40 7.23 -29.33 36.12
N LEU A 41 8.51 -29.27 35.74
CA LEU A 41 9.30 -28.03 35.83
C LEU A 41 9.79 -27.45 34.49
N SER A 42 9.50 -28.08 33.37
CA SER A 42 9.85 -27.54 32.03
C SER A 42 8.78 -26.64 31.41
N ARG A 43 7.69 -26.32 32.12
CA ARG A 43 6.64 -25.40 31.63
C ARG A 43 6.68 -24.00 32.24
N SER A 44 7.55 -23.74 33.22
CA SER A 44 7.52 -22.48 33.99
C SER A 44 8.70 -21.53 33.71
N ALA A 45 9.61 -21.90 32.80
CA ALA A 45 10.76 -21.06 32.41
C ALA A 45 10.63 -20.43 31.00
N LEU A 46 9.50 -20.63 30.31
CA LEU A 46 9.14 -19.94 29.06
C LEU A 46 8.24 -18.71 29.32
N ALA A 47 8.02 -18.32 30.58
CA ALA A 47 7.13 -17.24 30.97
C ALA A 47 7.86 -16.01 31.54
N VAL A 48 9.03 -15.67 30.97
CA VAL A 48 9.75 -14.45 31.35
C VAL A 48 10.07 -13.66 30.08
N GLY A 49 9.32 -12.58 29.87
CA GLY A 49 9.54 -11.64 28.77
C GLY A 49 8.28 -11.17 28.03
N VAL A 50 7.07 -11.33 28.57
CA VAL A 50 5.92 -10.55 28.11
C VAL A 50 5.99 -9.23 28.86
N SER A 51 6.51 -8.18 28.23
CA SER A 51 6.08 -6.84 28.63
C SER A 51 4.58 -6.81 28.28
N GLU A 52 3.74 -6.72 29.31
CA GLU A 52 2.28 -6.78 29.20
C GLU A 52 1.77 -5.59 28.39
N GLY A 53 1.66 -5.77 27.07
CA GLY A 53 0.69 -5.02 26.30
C GLY A 53 -0.70 -5.58 26.59
N ASN A 54 -1.62 -4.72 27.02
CA ASN A 54 -3.00 -5.08 27.41
C ASN A 54 -3.89 -5.49 26.22
N SER A 55 -3.40 -5.46 24.98
CA SER A 55 -4.20 -5.81 23.80
C SER A 55 -4.59 -7.29 23.77
N GLN A 56 -5.89 -7.53 23.59
CA GLN A 56 -6.46 -8.86 23.32
C GLN A 56 -6.30 -9.28 21.84
N LEU A 57 -5.80 -8.38 20.97
CA LEU A 57 -5.66 -8.61 19.54
C LEU A 57 -4.24 -8.98 19.13
N LEU A 58 -3.22 -8.46 19.82
CA LEU A 58 -1.81 -8.59 19.43
C LEU A 58 -1.12 -9.77 20.14
N GLY A 59 -1.22 -10.96 19.55
CA GLY A 59 -0.73 -12.23 20.11
C GLY A 59 0.76 -12.52 19.92
N PHE A 60 1.55 -11.54 19.48
CA PHE A 60 2.98 -11.70 19.22
C PHE A 60 3.81 -10.56 19.85
N THR A 61 5.05 -10.85 20.21
CA THR A 61 5.99 -9.82 20.67
C THR A 61 6.54 -9.05 19.48
N GLY A 62 6.52 -7.71 19.54
CA GLY A 62 7.06 -6.87 18.47
C GLY A 62 8.55 -7.12 18.23
N ILE A 63 8.96 -7.17 16.96
CA ILE A 63 10.35 -7.37 16.57
C ILE A 63 11.14 -6.06 16.45
N LYS A 64 12.47 -6.17 16.50
CA LYS A 64 13.37 -5.03 16.24
C LYS A 64 13.35 -4.65 14.75
N ALA A 65 13.74 -3.41 14.46
CA ALA A 65 14.14 -3.03 13.12
C ALA A 65 15.34 -3.87 12.65
N SER A 66 15.50 -4.00 11.32
CA SER A 66 16.62 -4.70 10.69
C SER A 66 17.02 -3.98 9.40
N GLY A 67 18.29 -4.12 9.00
CA GLY A 67 18.82 -3.69 7.71
C GLY A 67 19.24 -4.88 6.82
N ASP A 68 18.86 -6.10 7.19
CA ASP A 68 19.25 -7.32 6.47
C ASP A 68 18.50 -7.47 5.14
N ASP A 69 19.12 -8.12 4.16
CA ASP A 69 18.49 -8.48 2.89
C ASP A 69 17.61 -9.74 3.03
N ASN A 70 16.66 -9.73 3.97
CA ASN A 70 15.79 -10.88 4.24
C ASN A 70 14.49 -10.44 4.94
N ILE A 71 13.50 -11.34 5.00
CA ILE A 71 12.31 -11.16 5.83
C ILE A 71 12.60 -11.53 7.28
N SER A 72 12.38 -10.57 8.18
CA SER A 72 12.41 -10.79 9.63
C SER A 72 10.99 -10.88 10.18
N LEU A 73 10.71 -11.90 11.02
CA LEU A 73 9.39 -12.16 11.60
C LEU A 73 9.50 -12.55 13.10
N PRO A 74 8.41 -12.44 13.88
CA PRO A 74 8.35 -12.92 15.24
C PRO A 74 8.63 -14.43 15.33
N PRO A 75 9.11 -14.92 16.49
CA PRO A 75 9.26 -16.36 16.72
C PRO A 75 7.96 -17.12 16.45
N GLY A 76 8.07 -18.28 15.79
CA GLY A 76 6.93 -19.13 15.43
C GLY A 76 6.23 -18.74 14.12
N TYR A 77 6.78 -17.79 13.36
CA TYR A 77 6.33 -17.44 12.01
C TYR A 77 7.38 -17.77 10.96
N LYS A 78 6.91 -18.02 9.73
CA LYS A 78 7.75 -18.23 8.55
C LYS A 78 7.12 -17.60 7.31
N ALA A 79 7.96 -17.24 6.36
CA ALA A 79 7.57 -16.76 5.04
C ALA A 79 8.04 -17.70 3.94
N ASN A 80 7.23 -17.88 2.89
CA ASN A 80 7.61 -18.55 1.66
C ASN A 80 7.27 -17.65 0.47
N VAL A 81 8.09 -17.66 -0.57
CA VAL A 81 7.74 -16.99 -1.84
C VAL A 81 6.54 -17.71 -2.46
N LEU A 82 5.46 -16.98 -2.72
CA LEU A 82 4.32 -17.48 -3.48
C LEU A 82 4.57 -17.38 -4.98
N ILE A 83 5.00 -16.20 -5.44
CA ILE A 83 5.28 -15.88 -6.83
C ILE A 83 6.21 -14.66 -6.89
N SER A 84 7.00 -14.54 -7.95
CA SER A 84 7.91 -13.41 -8.19
C SER A 84 7.80 -12.92 -9.62
N TRP A 85 8.17 -11.65 -9.84
CA TRP A 85 8.26 -11.02 -11.17
C TRP A 85 8.91 -11.94 -12.20
N GLY A 86 8.27 -12.07 -13.38
CA GLY A 86 8.77 -12.88 -14.48
C GLY A 86 8.38 -14.36 -14.43
N GLN A 87 7.64 -14.81 -13.41
CA GLN A 87 7.09 -16.16 -13.38
C GLN A 87 6.12 -16.38 -14.56
N PRO A 88 6.31 -17.38 -15.44
CA PRO A 88 5.34 -17.70 -16.47
C PRO A 88 3.99 -18.12 -15.87
N LEU A 89 2.91 -17.56 -16.39
CA LEU A 89 1.57 -17.83 -15.88
C LEU A 89 0.92 -19.08 -16.48
N HIS A 90 1.29 -19.45 -17.71
CA HIS A 90 0.68 -20.54 -18.48
C HIS A 90 1.58 -21.78 -18.54
N ALA A 91 1.00 -22.95 -18.86
CA ALA A 91 1.64 -24.28 -18.72
C ALA A 91 2.97 -24.43 -19.50
N ASP A 92 3.12 -23.73 -20.62
CA ASP A 92 4.34 -23.70 -21.44
C ASP A 92 4.89 -22.27 -21.61
N GLY A 93 4.62 -21.41 -20.62
CA GLY A 93 5.06 -20.02 -20.65
C GLY A 93 6.58 -19.88 -20.59
N PRO A 94 7.15 -18.80 -21.15
CA PRO A 94 8.59 -18.58 -21.18
C PRO A 94 9.14 -18.40 -19.75
N ALA A 95 10.22 -19.12 -19.42
CA ALA A 95 10.90 -18.95 -18.15
C ALA A 95 11.46 -17.53 -17.99
N PHE A 96 11.56 -17.06 -16.75
CA PHE A 96 12.24 -15.80 -16.44
C PHE A 96 13.68 -15.82 -16.96
N ALA A 97 14.13 -14.71 -17.54
CA ALA A 97 15.48 -14.53 -18.04
C ALA A 97 16.24 -13.52 -17.15
N PRO A 98 17.03 -13.97 -16.15
CA PRO A 98 17.75 -13.08 -15.24
C PRO A 98 18.72 -12.12 -15.95
N SER A 99 19.16 -12.46 -17.16
CA SER A 99 20.00 -11.60 -18.01
C SER A 99 19.31 -10.32 -18.50
N GLY A 100 17.98 -10.20 -18.37
CA GLY A 100 17.21 -9.09 -18.95
C GLY A 100 16.84 -9.28 -20.43
N LYS A 101 17.21 -10.41 -21.05
CA LYS A 101 16.96 -10.70 -22.48
C LYS A 101 15.55 -11.19 -22.82
N GLY A 102 14.65 -11.33 -21.83
CA GLY A 102 13.24 -11.67 -22.10
C GLY A 102 12.59 -10.61 -23.01
N THR A 103 11.71 -11.03 -23.93
CA THR A 103 11.02 -10.13 -24.86
C THR A 103 9.80 -9.48 -24.22
N ALA A 104 9.18 -8.50 -24.88
CA ALA A 104 7.90 -7.97 -24.41
C ALA A 104 6.81 -9.03 -24.48
N GLU A 105 6.74 -9.86 -25.54
CA GLU A 105 5.76 -10.95 -25.61
C GLU A 105 5.89 -11.92 -24.43
N ALA A 106 7.12 -12.22 -24.00
CA ALA A 106 7.33 -13.06 -22.84
C ALA A 106 6.80 -12.40 -21.56
N GLN A 107 7.08 -11.12 -21.38
CA GLN A 107 6.62 -10.36 -20.22
C GLN A 107 5.08 -10.22 -20.18
N GLU A 108 4.41 -10.13 -21.34
CA GLU A 108 2.94 -10.07 -21.46
C GLU A 108 2.24 -11.33 -20.92
N VAL A 109 2.96 -12.47 -20.77
CA VAL A 109 2.42 -13.74 -20.25
C VAL A 109 3.10 -14.22 -18.96
N GLN A 110 3.93 -13.38 -18.36
CA GLN A 110 4.59 -13.59 -17.08
C GLN A 110 3.96 -12.72 -16.00
N PHE A 111 4.12 -13.08 -14.73
CA PHE A 111 3.80 -12.19 -13.60
C PHE A 111 4.53 -10.85 -13.78
N GLY A 112 3.81 -9.75 -13.59
CA GLY A 112 4.35 -8.40 -13.77
C GLY A 112 5.41 -8.03 -12.72
N ASP A 113 6.03 -6.88 -12.91
CA ASP A 113 7.03 -6.34 -11.98
C ASP A 113 6.34 -5.58 -10.84
N ASN A 114 7.11 -5.19 -9.81
CA ASN A 114 6.68 -4.35 -8.69
C ASN A 114 5.24 -4.62 -8.26
N ASN A 115 5.02 -5.83 -7.74
CA ASN A 115 3.70 -6.21 -7.26
C ASN A 115 3.27 -5.34 -6.08
N ASP A 116 2.02 -4.91 -6.13
CA ASP A 116 1.48 -3.95 -5.17
C ASP A 116 0.15 -4.45 -4.59
N GLY A 117 -0.90 -3.64 -4.59
CA GLY A 117 -2.21 -3.96 -4.05
C GLY A 117 -2.75 -5.26 -4.59
N MET A 118 -3.43 -6.01 -3.72
CA MET A 118 -3.94 -7.32 -4.07
C MET A 118 -5.18 -7.72 -3.29
N SER A 119 -5.99 -8.59 -3.88
CA SER A 119 -7.17 -9.16 -3.24
C SER A 119 -7.34 -10.64 -3.54
N LEU A 120 -7.65 -11.41 -2.50
CA LEU A 120 -7.98 -12.83 -2.59
C LEU A 120 -9.48 -13.07 -2.77
N PHE A 121 -9.85 -13.92 -3.73
CA PHE A 121 -11.20 -14.35 -4.04
C PHE A 121 -11.29 -15.88 -3.95
N PRO A 122 -11.97 -16.45 -2.93
CA PRO A 122 -12.15 -17.90 -2.83
C PRO A 122 -12.91 -18.45 -4.03
N ILE A 123 -12.49 -19.59 -4.59
CA ILE A 123 -13.24 -20.21 -5.69
C ILE A 123 -14.47 -20.93 -5.11
N PRO A 124 -15.70 -20.59 -5.52
CA PRO A 124 -16.91 -21.22 -4.99
C PRO A 124 -16.88 -22.75 -5.15
N GLY A 125 -17.17 -23.46 -4.06
CA GLY A 125 -17.16 -24.92 -4.03
C GLY A 125 -15.78 -25.58 -4.01
N LYS A 126 -14.68 -24.80 -3.96
CA LYS A 126 -13.31 -25.31 -3.87
C LYS A 126 -12.55 -24.65 -2.70
N PRO A 127 -12.66 -25.18 -1.47
CA PRO A 127 -12.11 -24.52 -0.27
C PRO A 127 -10.58 -24.39 -0.28
N ASP A 128 -9.90 -25.28 -0.99
CA ASP A 128 -8.45 -25.26 -1.15
C ASP A 128 -7.99 -24.44 -2.38
N HIS A 129 -8.87 -23.68 -3.03
CA HIS A 129 -8.53 -22.85 -4.19
C HIS A 129 -9.02 -21.41 -4.04
N ALA A 130 -8.19 -20.48 -4.48
CA ALA A 130 -8.53 -19.06 -4.54
C ALA A 130 -7.90 -18.42 -5.77
N LEU A 131 -8.46 -17.30 -6.20
CA LEU A 131 -7.82 -16.38 -7.14
C LEU A 131 -7.20 -15.23 -6.34
N LEU A 132 -6.02 -14.79 -6.74
CA LEU A 132 -5.45 -13.50 -6.33
C LEU A 132 -5.41 -12.60 -7.56
N ALA A 133 -6.01 -11.41 -7.47
CA ALA A 133 -5.73 -10.32 -8.40
C ALA A 133 -4.71 -9.41 -7.72
N ILE A 134 -3.58 -9.19 -8.38
CA ILE A 134 -2.39 -8.51 -7.83
C ILE A 134 -1.98 -7.45 -8.83
N ASN A 135 -1.87 -6.21 -8.39
CA ASN A 135 -1.37 -5.11 -9.20
C ASN A 135 0.13 -5.28 -9.49
N ASN A 136 0.56 -4.67 -10.58
CA ASN A 136 1.94 -4.52 -10.98
C ASN A 136 2.12 -3.05 -11.36
N GLU A 137 2.77 -2.29 -10.49
CA GLU A 137 2.67 -0.84 -10.53
C GLU A 137 3.56 -0.23 -11.60
N TYR A 138 4.87 -0.40 -11.45
CA TYR A 138 5.89 0.11 -12.37
C TYR A 138 6.96 -0.97 -12.61
N THR A 139 8.11 -0.58 -13.16
CA THR A 139 9.24 -1.50 -13.37
C THR A 139 10.59 -0.85 -13.14
N ASN A 140 11.56 -1.67 -12.75
CA ASN A 140 12.93 -1.22 -12.49
C ASN A 140 13.77 -1.38 -13.77
N TYR A 141 14.01 -0.32 -14.54
CA TYR A 141 14.77 -0.39 -15.81
C TYR A 141 16.17 -1.01 -15.67
N ARG A 142 16.83 -0.77 -14.52
CA ARG A 142 18.12 -1.40 -14.16
C ARG A 142 18.09 -2.93 -14.17
N TYR A 143 16.92 -3.52 -13.98
CA TYR A 143 16.69 -4.96 -13.94
C TYR A 143 15.87 -5.47 -15.13
N LEU A 144 14.96 -4.66 -15.68
CA LEU A 144 14.11 -5.07 -16.81
C LEU A 144 14.92 -5.36 -18.08
N TYR A 145 15.90 -4.51 -18.39
CA TYR A 145 16.67 -4.58 -19.64
C TYR A 145 18.08 -5.10 -19.39
N GLU A 146 18.68 -5.75 -20.41
CA GLU A 146 20.08 -6.21 -20.34
C GLU A 146 21.04 -5.04 -20.12
N HIS A 147 20.79 -3.88 -20.75
CA HIS A 147 21.64 -2.70 -20.61
C HIS A 147 21.36 -1.90 -19.32
N GLY A 148 20.26 -2.17 -18.62
CA GLY A 148 19.92 -1.56 -17.33
C GLY A 148 19.69 -0.05 -17.36
N LYS A 149 19.13 0.50 -18.45
CA LYS A 149 18.90 1.96 -18.66
C LYS A 149 17.49 2.19 -19.21
N GLU A 150 17.14 3.45 -19.43
CA GLU A 150 15.90 3.87 -20.11
C GLU A 150 15.67 3.13 -21.45
N PRO A 151 14.40 2.96 -21.87
CA PRO A 151 14.06 2.27 -23.10
C PRO A 151 14.64 2.99 -24.33
N ALA A 152 15.22 2.22 -25.23
CA ALA A 152 15.86 2.66 -26.47
C ALA A 152 15.06 2.27 -27.74
N SER A 153 13.90 1.61 -27.58
CA SER A 153 13.07 1.17 -28.70
C SER A 153 11.59 1.03 -28.34
N ALA A 154 10.73 0.93 -29.35
CA ALA A 154 9.31 0.67 -29.16
C ALA A 154 9.03 -0.69 -28.49
N GLU A 155 9.88 -1.70 -28.76
CA GLU A 155 9.75 -3.02 -28.14
C GLU A 155 10.13 -2.98 -26.64
N GLU A 156 11.08 -2.14 -26.26
CA GLU A 156 11.41 -1.94 -24.84
C GLU A 156 10.31 -1.17 -24.11
N VAL A 157 9.71 -0.14 -24.73
CA VAL A 157 8.50 0.50 -24.19
C VAL A 157 7.36 -0.51 -24.03
N ARG A 158 7.14 -1.38 -25.03
CA ARG A 158 6.16 -2.46 -24.94
C ARG A 158 6.48 -3.41 -23.78
N LYS A 159 7.75 -3.72 -23.53
CA LYS A 159 8.18 -4.56 -22.42
C LYS A 159 7.93 -3.92 -21.06
N ALA A 160 8.17 -2.61 -20.91
CA ALA A 160 7.81 -1.87 -19.70
C ALA A 160 6.30 -1.88 -19.46
N LEU A 161 5.50 -1.54 -20.49
CA LEU A 161 4.04 -1.63 -20.44
C LEU A 161 3.54 -3.04 -20.10
N ALA A 162 4.25 -4.07 -20.56
CA ALA A 162 3.95 -5.46 -20.26
C ALA A 162 4.33 -5.86 -18.82
N ALA A 163 5.20 -5.13 -18.14
CA ALA A 163 5.55 -5.36 -16.74
C ALA A 163 4.46 -4.83 -15.79
N GLU A 164 3.73 -3.79 -16.18
CA GLU A 164 2.69 -3.13 -15.39
C GLU A 164 1.29 -3.74 -15.60
N GLY A 165 0.31 -3.32 -14.80
CA GLY A 165 -1.08 -3.76 -14.90
C GLY A 165 -1.55 -4.59 -13.72
N VAL A 166 -2.18 -5.73 -14.01
CA VAL A 166 -2.69 -6.71 -13.04
C VAL A 166 -2.34 -8.12 -13.47
N SER A 167 -1.85 -8.91 -12.52
CA SER A 167 -1.71 -10.35 -12.60
C SER A 167 -2.83 -11.03 -11.82
N VAL A 168 -3.71 -11.75 -12.52
CA VAL A 168 -4.67 -12.68 -11.90
C VAL A 168 -4.05 -14.07 -11.87
N ILE A 169 -3.98 -14.70 -10.70
CA ILE A 169 -3.42 -16.04 -10.52
C ILE A 169 -4.36 -16.94 -9.72
N GLU A 170 -4.42 -18.22 -10.06
CA GLU A 170 -4.96 -19.24 -9.16
C GLU A 170 -3.89 -19.70 -8.18
N ILE A 171 -4.28 -19.82 -6.92
CA ILE A 171 -3.51 -20.48 -5.87
C ILE A 171 -4.28 -21.67 -5.33
N GLN A 172 -3.55 -22.72 -4.96
CA GLN A 172 -4.09 -23.93 -4.36
C GLN A 172 -3.37 -24.26 -3.06
N ARG A 173 -4.13 -24.72 -2.07
CA ARG A 173 -3.60 -25.24 -0.82
C ARG A 173 -3.24 -26.71 -0.97
N VAL A 174 -1.95 -27.02 -0.85
CA VAL A 174 -1.41 -28.39 -0.89
C VAL A 174 -0.65 -28.64 0.41
N LYS A 175 -1.04 -29.69 1.15
CA LYS A 175 -0.46 -30.03 2.48
C LYS A 175 -0.42 -28.83 3.44
N GLY A 176 -1.48 -28.01 3.42
CA GLY A 176 -1.63 -26.85 4.28
C GLY A 176 -0.90 -25.57 3.83
N GLN A 177 -0.21 -25.59 2.69
CA GLN A 177 0.51 -24.43 2.15
C GLN A 177 -0.14 -23.97 0.84
N TRP A 178 -0.36 -22.66 0.71
CA TRP A 178 -0.85 -22.06 -0.54
C TRP A 178 0.29 -21.93 -1.55
N GLN A 179 0.03 -22.37 -2.78
CA GLN A 179 1.01 -22.41 -3.87
C GLN A 179 0.38 -21.90 -5.16
N PHE A 180 1.17 -21.23 -6.00
CA PHE A 180 0.75 -20.81 -7.33
C PHE A 180 0.44 -22.01 -8.24
N VAL A 181 -0.66 -21.94 -8.99
CA VAL A 181 -1.07 -22.95 -9.97
C VAL A 181 -0.77 -22.47 -11.39
N GLN A 182 0.44 -22.74 -11.88
CA GLN A 182 0.81 -22.45 -13.26
C GLN A 182 -0.09 -23.21 -14.25
N GLY A 183 -0.51 -22.54 -15.33
CA GLY A 183 -1.39 -23.13 -16.34
C GLY A 183 -2.87 -23.17 -15.97
N SER A 184 -3.28 -22.59 -14.83
CA SER A 184 -4.71 -22.40 -14.56
C SER A 184 -5.37 -21.59 -15.68
N ARG A 185 -6.61 -21.96 -16.00
CA ARG A 185 -7.49 -21.23 -16.92
C ARG A 185 -7.82 -19.81 -16.47
N TYR A 186 -7.67 -19.52 -15.17
CA TYR A 186 -7.94 -18.19 -14.62
C TYR A 186 -6.72 -17.27 -14.69
N ASN A 187 -5.52 -17.83 -14.86
CA ASN A 187 -4.32 -17.03 -14.89
C ASN A 187 -4.37 -16.06 -16.07
N ARG A 188 -4.09 -14.78 -15.81
CA ARG A 188 -4.25 -13.72 -16.78
C ARG A 188 -3.34 -12.54 -16.47
N ARG A 189 -2.75 -11.97 -17.52
CA ARG A 189 -2.22 -10.61 -17.48
C ARG A 189 -3.21 -9.64 -18.10
N ILE A 190 -3.41 -8.53 -17.41
CA ILE A 190 -3.94 -7.28 -17.94
C ILE A 190 -2.77 -6.32 -17.81
N HIS A 191 -2.36 -5.67 -18.89
CA HIS A 191 -1.12 -4.89 -18.95
C HIS A 191 -1.33 -3.56 -19.69
N GLY A 192 -0.30 -2.72 -19.79
CA GLY A 192 -0.35 -1.37 -20.34
C GLY A 192 -0.74 -1.24 -21.83
N ASN A 193 -1.00 -2.37 -22.52
CA ASN A 193 -1.52 -2.44 -23.89
C ASN A 193 -2.80 -3.29 -24.02
N THR A 194 -3.34 -3.84 -22.92
CA THR A 194 -4.59 -4.62 -22.95
C THR A 194 -5.79 -3.72 -23.34
N PRO A 195 -6.67 -4.14 -24.25
CA PRO A 195 -7.90 -3.40 -24.55
C PRO A 195 -8.84 -3.32 -23.34
N ILE A 196 -9.28 -2.10 -23.01
CA ILE A 196 -10.13 -1.76 -21.86
C ILE A 196 -11.29 -0.86 -22.33
N THR A 197 -12.45 -1.01 -21.71
CA THR A 197 -13.62 -0.17 -21.97
C THR A 197 -13.68 1.00 -20.98
N LEU A 198 -14.08 2.19 -21.42
CA LEU A 198 -14.49 3.27 -20.51
C LEU A 198 -16.00 3.25 -20.34
N SER A 199 -16.47 3.31 -19.09
CA SER A 199 -17.89 3.46 -18.75
C SER A 199 -18.11 4.54 -17.70
N GLY A 200 -19.37 4.89 -17.48
CA GLY A 200 -19.77 6.00 -16.62
C GLY A 200 -19.92 7.34 -17.36
N PRO A 201 -20.15 8.45 -16.62
CA PRO A 201 -20.61 9.70 -17.22
C PRO A 201 -19.63 10.39 -18.16
N ALA A 202 -18.33 10.09 -18.10
CA ALA A 202 -17.33 10.69 -18.98
C ALA A 202 -17.08 9.87 -20.26
N ALA A 203 -17.50 8.60 -20.31
CA ALA A 203 -17.26 7.73 -21.45
C ALA A 203 -17.89 8.30 -22.74
N GLY A 204 -17.06 8.49 -23.77
CA GLY A 204 -17.41 9.09 -25.05
C GLY A 204 -17.37 10.63 -25.10
N HIS A 205 -16.95 11.30 -24.03
CA HIS A 205 -16.71 12.74 -24.01
C HIS A 205 -15.57 13.13 -24.98
N GLU A 206 -15.63 14.34 -25.55
CA GLU A 206 -14.64 14.83 -26.53
C GLU A 206 -13.19 14.76 -25.99
N TRP A 207 -13.00 15.05 -24.70
CA TRP A 207 -11.68 14.99 -24.06
C TRP A 207 -11.13 13.57 -23.86
N LEU A 208 -11.93 12.53 -24.12
CA LEU A 208 -11.50 11.12 -24.10
C LEU A 208 -11.31 10.56 -25.51
N LYS A 209 -11.58 11.33 -26.56
CA LYS A 209 -11.39 10.89 -27.95
C LYS A 209 -9.95 11.14 -28.39
N THR A 210 -9.38 10.16 -29.07
CA THR A 210 -8.06 10.26 -29.71
C THR A 210 -8.17 9.88 -31.18
N ALA A 211 -7.10 10.04 -31.95
CA ALA A 211 -7.08 9.59 -33.35
C ALA A 211 -7.28 8.07 -33.47
N ALA A 212 -6.78 7.29 -32.50
CA ALA A 212 -6.90 5.83 -32.47
C ALA A 212 -8.27 5.35 -31.95
N ASP A 213 -8.99 6.17 -31.18
CA ASP A 213 -10.35 5.88 -30.72
C ASP A 213 -11.20 7.16 -30.75
N SER A 214 -11.90 7.34 -31.88
CA SER A 214 -12.82 8.44 -32.09
C SER A 214 -14.13 8.31 -31.30
N SER A 215 -14.39 7.14 -30.71
CA SER A 215 -15.58 6.92 -29.88
C SER A 215 -15.39 7.43 -28.45
N GLY A 216 -14.15 7.49 -27.95
CA GLY A 216 -13.82 7.86 -26.58
C GLY A 216 -14.25 6.83 -25.54
N ARG A 217 -14.35 5.55 -25.94
CA ARG A 217 -14.88 4.43 -25.14
C ARG A 217 -13.95 3.22 -25.07
N HIS A 218 -12.89 3.18 -25.86
CA HIS A 218 -11.98 2.05 -25.94
C HIS A 218 -10.54 2.52 -25.78
N VAL A 219 -9.88 2.11 -24.70
CA VAL A 219 -8.51 2.51 -24.34
C VAL A 219 -7.58 1.31 -24.29
N LEU A 220 -6.32 1.54 -24.60
CA LEU A 220 -5.26 0.56 -24.41
C LEU A 220 -4.62 0.79 -23.05
N GLY A 221 -4.71 -0.23 -22.22
CA GLY A 221 -3.92 -0.35 -21.01
C GLY A 221 -4.55 0.23 -19.76
N THR A 222 -4.10 -0.39 -18.68
CA THR A 222 -4.01 0.17 -17.34
C THR A 222 -2.57 -0.09 -16.90
N PHE A 223 -1.95 0.91 -16.29
CA PHE A 223 -0.53 0.96 -15.93
C PHE A 223 -0.38 1.97 -14.77
N GLN A 224 0.77 1.98 -14.09
CA GLN A 224 0.92 2.68 -12.80
C GLN A 224 -0.18 2.25 -11.81
N ASN A 225 -0.39 0.93 -11.76
CA ASN A 225 -1.42 0.29 -10.94
C ASN A 225 -0.92 0.15 -9.50
N CYS A 226 -1.26 1.10 -8.63
CA CYS A 226 -0.81 1.14 -7.24
C CYS A 226 -1.57 0.09 -6.40
N ALA A 227 -2.63 0.48 -5.71
CA ALA A 227 -3.34 -0.39 -4.80
C ALA A 227 -4.72 -0.85 -5.30
N ASN A 228 -5.59 -1.27 -4.37
CA ASN A 228 -6.73 -2.10 -4.74
C ASN A 228 -8.04 -1.83 -3.97
N GLY A 229 -9.11 -2.43 -4.49
CA GLY A 229 -10.39 -2.60 -3.83
C GLY A 229 -11.02 -3.96 -4.14
N LYS A 230 -11.82 -4.49 -3.22
CA LYS A 230 -12.55 -5.75 -3.39
C LYS A 230 -14.04 -5.51 -3.23
N THR A 231 -14.81 -5.75 -4.29
CA THR A 231 -16.25 -5.51 -4.25
C THR A 231 -17.00 -6.71 -3.64
N PRO A 232 -18.13 -6.48 -2.96
CA PRO A 232 -18.97 -7.58 -2.46
C PRO A 232 -19.67 -8.38 -3.57
N TRP A 233 -19.65 -7.89 -4.82
CA TRP A 233 -20.15 -8.61 -5.99
C TRP A 233 -19.07 -9.38 -6.76
N GLY A 234 -17.89 -9.57 -6.16
CA GLY A 234 -16.90 -10.53 -6.66
C GLY A 234 -15.98 -10.00 -7.77
N THR A 235 -15.88 -8.67 -7.90
CA THR A 235 -14.93 -8.01 -8.82
C THR A 235 -13.79 -7.35 -8.05
N TYR A 236 -12.71 -7.10 -8.78
CA TYR A 236 -11.51 -6.43 -8.30
C TYR A 236 -11.46 -5.00 -8.84
N LEU A 237 -11.05 -4.06 -8.00
CA LEU A 237 -10.74 -2.69 -8.40
C LEU A 237 -9.23 -2.51 -8.33
N THR A 238 -8.63 -2.11 -9.44
CA THR A 238 -7.24 -1.61 -9.50
C THR A 238 -7.27 -0.11 -9.75
N CYS A 239 -6.25 0.60 -9.26
CA CYS A 239 -6.22 2.06 -9.23
C CYS A 239 -4.99 2.58 -9.99
N GLU A 240 -5.23 3.49 -10.94
CA GLU A 240 -4.15 4.17 -11.68
C GLU A 240 -3.70 5.42 -10.93
N GLU A 241 -2.43 5.44 -10.52
CA GLU A 241 -1.90 6.37 -9.53
C GLU A 241 -0.94 7.36 -10.20
N ASN A 242 0.36 7.09 -10.27
CA ASN A 242 1.33 7.95 -10.97
C ASN A 242 1.32 7.85 -12.52
N PHE A 243 0.14 7.68 -13.14
CA PHE A 243 -0.04 7.53 -14.59
C PHE A 243 0.52 8.70 -15.42
N THR A 244 0.58 9.91 -14.85
CA THR A 244 1.10 11.10 -15.55
C THR A 244 2.58 11.02 -15.86
N ASP A 245 3.31 10.19 -15.10
CA ASP A 245 4.76 10.09 -15.15
C ASP A 245 5.22 9.44 -16.46
N CYS A 246 4.35 8.63 -17.07
CA CYS A 246 4.52 7.96 -18.34
C CYS A 246 4.43 8.90 -19.56
N PHE A 247 3.83 10.08 -19.40
CA PHE A 247 3.57 11.01 -20.50
C PHE A 247 4.67 12.05 -20.63
N GLY A 248 5.05 12.34 -21.87
CA GLY A 248 5.99 13.40 -22.21
C GLY A 248 5.61 14.07 -23.53
N SER A 249 6.54 14.82 -24.12
CA SER A 249 6.31 15.56 -25.34
C SER A 249 7.55 15.56 -26.23
N SER A 250 7.37 15.29 -27.51
CA SER A 250 8.43 15.53 -28.50
C SER A 250 8.67 17.01 -28.79
N ASP A 251 7.73 17.89 -28.45
CA ASP A 251 7.94 19.34 -28.44
C ASP A 251 8.51 19.79 -27.08
N PRO A 252 9.78 20.22 -27.00
CA PRO A 252 10.37 20.72 -25.75
C PRO A 252 9.75 22.04 -25.28
N GLN A 253 9.01 22.74 -26.15
CA GLN A 253 8.27 23.97 -25.83
C GLN A 253 6.78 23.72 -25.60
N GLN A 254 6.39 22.46 -25.39
CA GLN A 254 5.00 22.06 -25.16
C GLN A 254 4.31 22.97 -24.15
N LYS A 255 3.21 23.56 -24.59
CA LYS A 255 2.33 24.34 -23.71
C LYS A 255 1.34 23.38 -23.06
N PHE A 256 1.43 23.27 -21.74
CA PHE A 256 0.45 22.54 -20.95
C PHE A 256 -0.69 23.46 -20.53
N ASP A 257 -1.93 23.00 -20.73
CA ASP A 257 -3.11 23.68 -20.20
C ASP A 257 -3.18 23.57 -18.67
N ALA A 258 -4.20 24.19 -18.06
CA ALA A 258 -4.36 24.19 -16.61
C ALA A 258 -4.61 22.78 -16.04
N GLY A 259 -5.31 21.92 -16.78
CA GLY A 259 -5.58 20.54 -16.38
C GLY A 259 -4.28 19.73 -16.34
N MET A 260 -3.53 19.70 -17.44
CA MET A 260 -2.25 18.98 -17.52
C MET A 260 -1.26 19.47 -16.44
N LYS A 261 -1.20 20.78 -16.17
CA LYS A 261 -0.37 21.32 -15.10
C LYS A 261 -0.82 20.87 -13.71
N ARG A 262 -2.13 20.86 -13.44
CA ARG A 262 -2.67 20.43 -12.15
C ARG A 262 -2.45 18.93 -11.88
N TYR A 263 -2.39 18.12 -12.94
CA TYR A 263 -2.12 16.69 -12.83
C TYR A 263 -0.62 16.36 -12.88
N GLY A 264 0.24 17.35 -13.14
CA GLY A 264 1.70 17.21 -12.97
C GLY A 264 2.47 16.69 -14.18
N VAL A 265 1.93 16.83 -15.39
CA VAL A 265 2.62 16.43 -16.63
C VAL A 265 3.79 17.35 -16.91
N VAL A 266 4.89 16.77 -17.39
CA VAL A 266 6.07 17.50 -17.84
C VAL A 266 6.54 16.99 -19.20
N ALA A 267 7.17 17.85 -20.00
CA ALA A 267 7.59 17.48 -21.36
C ALA A 267 8.60 16.33 -21.38
N ALA A 268 9.46 16.25 -20.37
CA ALA A 268 10.47 15.20 -20.26
C ALA A 268 9.90 13.85 -19.81
N SER A 269 8.61 13.75 -19.44
CA SER A 269 8.11 12.69 -18.55
C SER A 269 8.88 12.65 -17.21
N LYS A 270 8.60 11.70 -16.32
CA LYS A 270 9.37 11.53 -15.07
C LYS A 270 10.23 10.28 -15.14
N GLU A 271 11.32 10.35 -15.91
CA GLU A 271 12.29 9.24 -16.07
C GLU A 271 11.69 7.96 -16.71
N ILE A 272 10.48 8.05 -17.27
CA ILE A 272 9.80 6.93 -17.95
C ILE A 272 10.16 6.88 -19.45
N ASN A 273 10.14 8.03 -20.13
CA ASN A 273 10.59 8.23 -21.51
C ASN A 273 9.93 7.38 -22.61
N TRP A 274 8.72 6.87 -22.39
CA TRP A 274 7.98 6.10 -23.40
C TRP A 274 7.61 6.91 -24.64
N HIS A 275 7.25 8.18 -24.46
CA HIS A 275 6.83 9.10 -25.53
C HIS A 275 7.84 9.25 -26.68
N VAL A 276 9.11 8.93 -26.44
CA VAL A 276 10.18 8.94 -27.45
C VAL A 276 9.98 7.83 -28.49
N HIS A 277 9.39 6.70 -28.09
CA HIS A 277 9.27 5.50 -28.93
C HIS A 277 7.82 5.01 -29.14
N ASP A 278 6.87 5.43 -28.30
CA ASP A 278 5.44 5.22 -28.50
C ASP A 278 4.71 6.58 -28.51
N PRO A 279 4.21 7.05 -29.67
CA PRO A 279 3.55 8.34 -29.79
C PRO A 279 2.23 8.43 -29.01
N ARG A 280 1.68 7.32 -28.50
CA ARG A 280 0.53 7.35 -27.59
C ARG A 280 0.79 8.18 -26.34
N PHE A 281 2.01 8.13 -25.82
CA PHE A 281 2.44 8.87 -24.63
C PHE A 281 2.97 10.28 -24.92
N ASP A 282 3.00 10.69 -26.19
CA ASP A 282 3.46 12.00 -26.63
C ASP A 282 2.27 12.98 -26.68
N VAL A 283 2.18 13.87 -25.68
CA VAL A 283 1.06 14.81 -25.56
C VAL A 283 1.03 15.86 -26.68
N ALA A 284 2.12 16.06 -27.42
CA ALA A 284 2.11 16.92 -28.61
C ALA A 284 1.30 16.29 -29.76
N LYS A 285 1.16 14.96 -29.76
CA LYS A 285 0.43 14.19 -30.79
C LYS A 285 -0.92 13.69 -30.29
N ASN A 286 -0.97 13.17 -29.07
CA ASN A 286 -2.16 12.57 -28.46
C ASN A 286 -2.48 13.22 -27.11
N PRO A 287 -2.79 14.53 -27.06
CA PRO A 287 -3.01 15.27 -25.81
C PRO A 287 -4.17 14.73 -24.97
N ASN A 288 -5.16 14.08 -25.59
CA ASN A 288 -6.29 13.48 -24.88
C ASN A 288 -6.00 12.09 -24.33
N GLU A 289 -4.88 11.45 -24.70
CA GLU A 289 -4.56 10.11 -24.18
C GLU A 289 -4.43 10.14 -22.66
N ILE A 290 -3.82 11.20 -22.11
CA ILE A 290 -3.67 11.37 -20.68
C ILE A 290 -4.99 11.42 -19.91
N ASN A 291 -6.08 11.88 -20.53
CA ASN A 291 -7.40 11.93 -19.90
C ASN A 291 -8.05 10.54 -19.82
N ARG A 292 -7.54 9.55 -20.56
CA ARG A 292 -8.04 8.17 -20.57
C ARG A 292 -7.37 7.29 -19.52
N HIS A 293 -6.49 7.87 -18.69
CA HIS A 293 -5.82 7.22 -17.56
C HIS A 293 -5.99 8.05 -16.26
N GLY A 294 -5.70 7.45 -15.10
CA GLY A 294 -5.98 8.02 -13.78
C GLY A 294 -7.36 7.66 -13.24
N TRP A 295 -7.83 6.45 -13.57
CA TRP A 295 -9.15 5.96 -13.18
C TRP A 295 -9.04 4.71 -12.32
N VAL A 296 -10.06 4.46 -11.50
CA VAL A 296 -10.32 3.11 -10.98
C VAL A 296 -10.80 2.22 -12.12
N VAL A 297 -10.23 1.02 -12.24
CA VAL A 297 -10.55 0.01 -13.25
C VAL A 297 -11.12 -1.24 -12.57
N GLU A 298 -12.30 -1.68 -13.01
CA GLU A 298 -12.95 -2.87 -12.50
C GLU A 298 -12.65 -4.10 -13.37
N ILE A 299 -12.32 -5.22 -12.73
CA ILE A 299 -11.91 -6.49 -13.34
C ILE A 299 -12.73 -7.62 -12.74
N ASP A 300 -13.25 -8.53 -13.56
CA ASP A 300 -13.80 -9.81 -13.10
C ASP A 300 -12.68 -10.87 -13.11
N PRO A 301 -12.14 -11.28 -11.95
CA PRO A 301 -11.09 -12.29 -11.90
C PRO A 301 -11.58 -13.70 -12.27
N PHE A 302 -12.89 -13.97 -12.19
CA PHE A 302 -13.47 -15.27 -12.50
C PHE A 302 -13.80 -15.46 -13.98
N ASP A 303 -13.88 -14.38 -14.76
CA ASP A 303 -13.99 -14.41 -16.21
C ASP A 303 -12.68 -13.93 -16.88
N PRO A 304 -11.76 -14.84 -17.25
CA PRO A 304 -10.48 -14.49 -17.85
C PRO A 304 -10.61 -13.85 -19.24
N LYS A 305 -11.80 -13.85 -19.85
CA LYS A 305 -12.08 -13.22 -21.15
C LYS A 305 -12.80 -11.89 -21.03
N SER A 306 -13.23 -11.50 -19.83
CA SER A 306 -13.92 -10.23 -19.59
C SER A 306 -13.03 -9.04 -19.98
N THR A 307 -13.61 -8.00 -20.56
CA THR A 307 -12.89 -6.74 -20.80
C THR A 307 -12.97 -5.89 -19.53
N PRO A 308 -11.83 -5.45 -18.94
CA PRO A 308 -11.85 -4.53 -17.80
C PRO A 308 -12.53 -3.21 -18.15
N VAL A 309 -13.02 -2.50 -17.12
CA VAL A 309 -13.79 -1.27 -17.30
C VAL A 309 -13.25 -0.13 -16.44
N LYS A 310 -12.80 0.97 -17.05
CA LYS A 310 -12.49 2.22 -16.33
C LYS A 310 -13.80 2.88 -15.88
N ARG A 311 -13.95 3.10 -14.56
CA ARG A 311 -15.20 3.58 -13.92
C ARG A 311 -15.17 5.09 -13.72
N THR A 312 -15.60 5.84 -14.72
CA THR A 312 -15.38 7.30 -14.71
C THR A 312 -16.18 8.04 -13.64
N ALA A 313 -17.25 7.45 -13.10
CA ALA A 313 -18.06 8.08 -12.06
C ALA A 313 -17.31 8.26 -10.72
N LEU A 314 -16.23 7.50 -10.52
CA LEU A 314 -15.36 7.60 -9.34
C LEU A 314 -14.37 8.78 -9.44
N GLY A 315 -14.32 9.48 -10.58
CA GLY A 315 -13.45 10.64 -10.80
C GLY A 315 -12.05 10.25 -11.25
N ARG A 316 -11.33 11.22 -11.85
CA ARG A 316 -9.96 11.05 -12.35
C ARG A 316 -8.96 11.80 -11.49
N PHE A 317 -7.99 11.09 -10.94
CA PHE A 317 -6.89 11.59 -10.12
C PHE A 317 -5.85 10.46 -9.93
N LYS A 318 -4.86 10.64 -9.07
CA LYS A 318 -3.86 9.60 -8.81
C LYS A 318 -4.38 8.68 -7.72
N HIS A 319 -5.18 7.70 -8.14
CA HIS A 319 -5.89 6.84 -7.20
C HIS A 319 -4.91 5.90 -6.52
N GLU A 320 -4.84 5.93 -5.19
CA GLU A 320 -4.10 4.93 -4.44
C GLU A 320 -4.86 3.60 -4.43
N ASN A 321 -5.90 3.52 -3.58
CA ASN A 321 -6.72 2.34 -3.37
C ASN A 321 -8.23 2.70 -3.41
N ALA A 322 -9.09 1.69 -3.30
CA ALA A 322 -10.54 1.86 -3.33
C ALA A 322 -11.21 1.08 -2.18
N ALA A 323 -11.44 1.76 -1.05
CA ALA A 323 -11.98 1.15 0.16
C ALA A 323 -13.51 1.04 0.10
N LEU A 324 -14.02 -0.20 0.08
CA LEU A 324 -15.46 -0.47 -0.01
C LEU A 324 -16.14 -0.42 1.35
N ALA A 325 -17.32 0.21 1.38
CA ALA A 325 -18.30 0.15 2.46
C ALA A 325 -19.72 0.06 1.88
N GLU A 326 -20.71 -0.07 2.77
CA GLU A 326 -22.11 -0.12 2.41
C GLU A 326 -22.92 0.84 3.30
N THR A 327 -23.78 1.64 2.67
CA THR A 327 -24.74 2.47 3.42
C THR A 327 -25.78 1.58 4.10
N ARG A 328 -26.45 2.07 5.16
CA ARG A 328 -27.58 1.34 5.77
C ARG A 328 -28.70 0.99 4.79
N GLY A 329 -28.84 1.80 3.72
CA GLY A 329 -29.82 1.59 2.65
C GLY A 329 -29.38 0.59 1.58
N GLY A 330 -28.19 0.00 1.69
CA GLY A 330 -27.65 -1.03 0.81
C GLY A 330 -26.91 -0.51 -0.42
N ARG A 331 -26.64 0.80 -0.54
CA ARG A 331 -25.84 1.38 -1.63
C ARG A 331 -24.34 1.22 -1.35
N ALA A 332 -23.55 1.00 -2.39
CA ALA A 332 -22.10 0.90 -2.31
C ALA A 332 -21.50 2.27 -1.99
N VAL A 333 -20.44 2.26 -1.18
CA VAL A 333 -19.59 3.42 -0.89
C VAL A 333 -18.15 3.03 -1.22
N VAL A 334 -17.42 3.94 -1.87
CA VAL A 334 -15.99 3.77 -2.17
C VAL A 334 -15.25 5.00 -1.67
N TYR A 335 -14.34 4.84 -0.70
CA TYR A 335 -13.42 5.90 -0.27
C TYR A 335 -12.11 5.78 -1.05
N MET A 336 -11.54 6.90 -1.49
CA MET A 336 -10.36 6.95 -2.37
C MET A 336 -9.41 8.08 -1.95
N GLY A 337 -8.12 7.78 -1.86
CA GLY A 337 -7.05 8.76 -1.71
C GLY A 337 -6.54 9.24 -3.07
N ASP A 338 -6.06 10.48 -3.12
CA ASP A 338 -5.34 11.04 -4.27
C ASP A 338 -3.91 11.34 -3.84
N ASP A 339 -2.99 10.42 -4.13
CA ASP A 339 -1.63 10.51 -3.62
C ASP A 339 -0.79 11.55 -4.38
N GLU A 340 -0.93 12.79 -3.91
CA GLU A 340 0.04 13.83 -4.16
C GLU A 340 0.01 14.84 -3.01
N ARG A 341 1.14 15.49 -2.77
CA ARG A 341 1.28 16.48 -1.69
C ARG A 341 0.27 17.61 -1.87
N GLY A 342 -0.65 17.72 -0.92
CA GLY A 342 -1.67 18.76 -0.89
C GLY A 342 -2.88 18.48 -1.79
N GLU A 343 -3.08 17.24 -2.23
CA GLU A 343 -4.34 16.80 -2.86
C GLU A 343 -5.32 16.26 -1.81
N PHE A 344 -6.30 15.43 -2.19
CA PHE A 344 -7.55 15.28 -1.43
C PHE A 344 -7.95 13.84 -1.14
N ILE A 345 -8.94 13.69 -0.25
CA ILE A 345 -9.63 12.42 0.00
C ILE A 345 -11.05 12.52 -0.58
N TYR A 346 -11.46 11.47 -1.30
CA TYR A 346 -12.74 11.39 -1.99
C TYR A 346 -13.62 10.26 -1.46
N LYS A 347 -14.91 10.37 -1.75
CA LYS A 347 -15.94 9.36 -1.45
C LYS A 347 -16.91 9.28 -2.61
N PHE A 348 -17.19 8.08 -3.10
CA PHE A 348 -18.27 7.82 -4.05
C PHE A 348 -19.40 7.07 -3.35
N ILE A 349 -20.65 7.40 -3.65
CA ILE A 349 -21.81 6.62 -3.22
C ILE A 349 -22.64 6.27 -4.45
N SER A 350 -22.89 4.97 -4.67
CA SER A 350 -23.72 4.52 -5.79
C SER A 350 -25.16 5.05 -5.69
N ARG A 351 -25.81 5.18 -6.85
CA ARG A 351 -27.25 5.47 -6.95
C ARG A 351 -28.05 4.25 -6.48
N ASP A 352 -27.71 3.10 -7.03
CA ASP A 352 -28.45 1.86 -6.83
C ASP A 352 -27.90 1.07 -5.66
N LYS A 353 -28.69 0.11 -5.18
CA LYS A 353 -28.32 -0.79 -4.09
C LYS A 353 -27.50 -1.96 -4.63
N ILE A 354 -26.59 -2.46 -3.82
CA ILE A 354 -25.90 -3.72 -4.05
C ILE A 354 -26.93 -4.85 -4.04
N ASN A 355 -26.90 -5.67 -5.09
CA ASN A 355 -27.59 -6.93 -5.12
C ASN A 355 -26.63 -8.04 -4.67
N HIS A 356 -26.69 -8.37 -3.37
CA HIS A 356 -25.89 -9.44 -2.76
C HIS A 356 -26.27 -10.86 -3.22
N LYS A 357 -27.40 -11.03 -3.92
CA LYS A 357 -27.88 -12.33 -4.39
C LYS A 357 -27.54 -12.61 -5.85
N ASP A 358 -27.28 -11.56 -6.62
CA ASP A 358 -26.92 -11.65 -8.03
C ASP A 358 -25.79 -10.67 -8.34
N ALA A 359 -24.55 -11.19 -8.32
CA ALA A 359 -23.35 -10.43 -8.61
C ALA A 359 -23.44 -9.68 -9.95
N LYS A 360 -23.99 -10.31 -10.99
CA LYS A 360 -24.06 -9.75 -12.35
C LYS A 360 -25.03 -8.58 -12.45
N ALA A 361 -26.04 -8.50 -11.57
CA ALA A 361 -26.93 -7.36 -11.50
C ALA A 361 -26.21 -6.07 -11.08
N ASN A 362 -25.00 -6.16 -10.52
CA ASN A 362 -24.17 -5.02 -10.11
C ASN A 362 -23.21 -4.53 -11.22
N ARG A 363 -23.27 -5.08 -12.44
CA ARG A 363 -22.30 -4.81 -13.52
C ARG A 363 -22.02 -3.32 -13.76
N ASP A 364 -23.05 -2.47 -13.68
CA ASP A 364 -22.93 -1.03 -13.96
C ASP A 364 -23.13 -0.18 -12.68
N LEU A 365 -23.03 -0.79 -11.50
CA LEU A 365 -23.32 -0.14 -10.21
C LEU A 365 -22.39 1.06 -9.96
N LEU A 366 -21.14 0.97 -10.40
CA LEU A 366 -20.13 2.02 -10.27
C LEU A 366 -20.20 3.09 -11.37
N ASP A 367 -21.12 2.98 -12.34
CA ASP A 367 -21.31 4.01 -13.38
C ASP A 367 -22.31 5.09 -12.95
N HIS A 368 -23.04 4.87 -11.85
CA HIS A 368 -24.12 5.74 -11.40
C HIS A 368 -24.01 6.03 -9.90
N GLY A 369 -23.84 7.29 -9.54
CA GLY A 369 -23.75 7.73 -8.16
C GLY A 369 -23.30 9.17 -8.04
N THR A 370 -22.83 9.53 -6.86
CA THR A 370 -22.33 10.86 -6.56
C THR A 370 -20.90 10.76 -6.01
N LEU A 371 -19.99 11.56 -6.58
CA LEU A 371 -18.65 11.77 -6.06
C LEU A 371 -18.64 12.95 -5.09
N TYR A 372 -17.91 12.80 -4.00
CA TYR A 372 -17.73 13.77 -2.93
C TYR A 372 -16.25 13.94 -2.64
N VAL A 373 -15.88 15.07 -2.06
CA VAL A 373 -14.53 15.34 -1.53
C VAL A 373 -14.59 15.81 -0.08
N ALA A 374 -13.60 15.47 0.71
CA ALA A 374 -13.53 15.79 2.13
C ALA A 374 -13.10 17.24 2.40
N GLN A 375 -13.72 17.83 3.43
CA GLN A 375 -13.21 19.02 4.12
C GLN A 375 -13.15 18.72 5.62
N PHE A 376 -11.98 18.94 6.21
CA PHE A 376 -11.69 18.79 7.63
C PHE A 376 -11.58 20.16 8.30
N ASP A 377 -12.09 20.29 9.52
CA ASP A 377 -11.90 21.48 10.34
C ASP A 377 -10.49 21.58 10.95
N GLY A 378 -10.26 22.61 11.77
CA GLY A 378 -8.97 22.82 12.44
C GLY A 378 -8.68 21.88 13.61
N GLY A 379 -9.65 21.08 14.03
CA GLY A 379 -9.59 20.23 15.21
C GLY A 379 -9.47 20.98 16.54
N ASP A 380 -9.22 20.22 17.61
CA ASP A 380 -9.03 20.69 18.98
C ASP A 380 -7.58 21.12 19.29
N GLY A 381 -6.65 20.89 18.36
CA GLY A 381 -5.24 21.25 18.49
C GLY A 381 -4.46 20.41 19.51
N ASN A 382 -4.99 19.27 19.95
CA ASN A 382 -4.25 18.37 20.85
C ASN A 382 -2.96 17.88 20.14
N PRO A 383 -1.77 18.05 20.74
CA PRO A 383 -0.51 17.69 20.08
C PRO A 383 -0.26 16.18 19.98
N ASP A 384 -0.92 15.38 20.82
CA ASP A 384 -0.75 13.92 20.87
C ASP A 384 -1.84 13.19 20.08
N HIS A 385 -3.09 13.61 20.27
CA HIS A 385 -4.28 12.98 19.69
C HIS A 385 -5.28 14.05 19.22
N PRO A 386 -4.99 14.80 18.14
CA PRO A 386 -5.89 15.82 17.63
C PRO A 386 -7.19 15.21 17.10
N LYS A 387 -8.30 15.88 17.39
CA LYS A 387 -9.66 15.46 16.99
C LYS A 387 -10.44 16.61 16.41
N GLY A 388 -11.39 16.32 15.53
CA GLY A 388 -12.25 17.35 14.97
C GLY A 388 -13.44 16.79 14.22
N LYS A 389 -14.05 17.64 13.40
CA LYS A 389 -15.15 17.29 12.51
C LYS A 389 -14.77 17.52 11.06
N GLY A 390 -15.43 16.79 10.18
CA GLY A 390 -15.33 17.03 8.75
C GLY A 390 -16.65 16.76 8.05
N ARG A 391 -16.66 17.07 6.76
CA ARG A 391 -17.83 16.92 5.89
C ARG A 391 -17.45 16.50 4.48
N TRP A 392 -18.40 15.87 3.82
CA TRP A 392 -18.35 15.50 2.41
C TRP A 392 -19.05 16.56 1.57
N ILE A 393 -18.38 17.05 0.52
CA ILE A 393 -18.90 18.08 -0.38
C ILE A 393 -19.12 17.47 -1.77
N GLU A 394 -20.33 17.61 -2.32
CA GLU A 394 -20.70 17.07 -3.63
C GLU A 394 -19.91 17.69 -4.78
N LEU A 395 -19.41 16.85 -5.69
CA LEU A 395 -18.79 17.23 -6.95
C LEU A 395 -19.78 17.01 -8.12
N ILE A 396 -20.82 17.83 -8.17
CA ILE A 396 -21.88 17.78 -9.20
C ILE A 396 -21.89 19.10 -9.97
N HIS A 397 -21.86 19.02 -11.30
CA HIS A 397 -22.04 20.17 -12.18
C HIS A 397 -23.38 20.89 -11.90
N GLY A 398 -23.33 22.23 -11.77
CA GLY A 398 -24.45 23.07 -11.36
C GLY A 398 -24.65 23.20 -9.85
N LYS A 399 -23.79 22.57 -9.02
CA LYS A 399 -23.79 22.72 -7.56
C LYS A 399 -22.44 23.25 -7.07
N ASN A 400 -22.44 23.87 -5.90
CA ASN A 400 -21.21 24.30 -5.20
C ASN A 400 -20.25 25.16 -6.04
N GLY A 401 -20.77 25.90 -7.03
CA GLY A 401 -19.97 26.72 -7.96
C GLY A 401 -19.27 25.92 -9.08
N LEU A 402 -19.60 24.64 -9.24
CA LEU A 402 -19.08 23.79 -10.33
C LEU A 402 -19.89 23.99 -11.61
N ASP A 403 -19.64 25.08 -12.32
CA ASP A 403 -20.34 25.43 -13.56
C ASP A 403 -19.36 25.99 -14.61
N ALA A 404 -19.91 26.47 -15.72
CA ALA A 404 -19.12 26.98 -16.83
C ALA A 404 -18.24 28.18 -16.44
N ALA A 405 -18.64 28.98 -15.44
CA ALA A 405 -17.81 30.11 -14.96
C ALA A 405 -16.56 29.61 -14.20
N ALA A 406 -16.64 28.43 -13.59
CA ALA A 406 -15.51 27.74 -12.98
C ALA A 406 -14.75 26.81 -13.96
N GLY A 407 -15.15 26.77 -15.24
CA GLY A 407 -14.50 25.98 -16.28
C GLY A 407 -15.03 24.56 -16.47
N PHE A 408 -16.26 24.27 -16.01
CA PHE A 408 -16.91 22.96 -16.20
C PHE A 408 -18.23 23.11 -16.94
N ASN A 409 -18.36 22.56 -18.14
CA ASN A 409 -19.58 22.67 -18.94
C ASN A 409 -20.60 21.56 -18.65
N ASN A 410 -20.14 20.46 -18.06
CA ASN A 410 -20.94 19.27 -17.79
C ASN A 410 -20.28 18.38 -16.72
N GLN A 411 -20.97 17.31 -16.32
CA GLN A 411 -20.47 16.39 -15.30
C GLN A 411 -19.22 15.59 -15.74
N ALA A 412 -19.05 15.31 -17.04
CA ALA A 412 -17.87 14.60 -17.53
C ALA A 412 -16.60 15.41 -17.28
N GLU A 413 -16.63 16.73 -17.53
CA GLU A 413 -15.50 17.61 -17.24
C GLU A 413 -15.19 17.71 -15.74
N VAL A 414 -16.22 17.72 -14.88
CA VAL A 414 -16.04 17.65 -13.41
C VAL A 414 -15.29 16.38 -13.00
N LEU A 415 -15.61 15.23 -13.63
CA LEU A 415 -14.98 13.95 -13.30
C LEU A 415 -13.57 13.82 -13.88
N ILE A 416 -13.35 14.26 -15.13
CA ILE A 416 -12.02 14.24 -15.80
C ILE A 416 -11.04 15.18 -15.08
N HIS A 417 -11.53 16.31 -14.55
CA HIS A 417 -10.78 17.29 -13.79
C HIS A 417 -11.22 17.37 -12.32
N ALA A 418 -11.44 16.21 -11.68
CA ALA A 418 -11.91 16.11 -10.29
C ALA A 418 -11.05 16.91 -9.30
N ARG A 419 -9.72 16.94 -9.47
CA ARG A 419 -8.80 17.78 -8.68
C ARG A 419 -9.17 19.27 -8.74
N MET A 420 -9.49 19.78 -9.94
CA MET A 420 -9.86 21.19 -10.12
C MET A 420 -11.22 21.48 -9.50
N ALA A 421 -12.19 20.59 -9.68
CA ALA A 421 -13.52 20.72 -9.08
C ALA A 421 -13.45 20.71 -7.54
N ALA A 422 -12.65 19.81 -6.97
CA ALA A 422 -12.39 19.73 -5.53
C ALA A 422 -11.76 21.01 -4.97
N SER A 423 -10.88 21.68 -5.73
CA SER A 423 -10.34 22.98 -5.34
C SER A 423 -11.39 24.09 -5.32
N VAL A 424 -12.31 24.13 -6.30
CA VAL A 424 -13.40 25.12 -6.34
C VAL A 424 -14.27 25.03 -5.09
N VAL A 425 -14.58 23.80 -4.66
CA VAL A 425 -15.38 23.56 -3.44
C VAL A 425 -14.56 23.62 -2.15
N LYS A 426 -13.27 23.97 -2.23
CA LYS A 426 -12.35 24.18 -1.10
C LYS A 426 -12.15 22.93 -0.24
N ALA A 427 -11.94 21.78 -0.89
CA ALA A 427 -11.46 20.57 -0.21
C ALA A 427 -10.18 20.84 0.59
N THR A 428 -9.99 20.11 1.69
CA THR A 428 -8.80 20.27 2.53
C THR A 428 -7.61 19.57 1.86
N ARG A 429 -6.53 20.32 1.62
CA ARG A 429 -5.27 19.79 1.08
C ARG A 429 -4.57 18.91 2.13
N MET A 430 -4.31 17.66 1.78
CA MET A 430 -3.84 16.61 2.69
C MET A 430 -2.36 16.26 2.49
N ASP A 431 -1.76 15.63 3.50
CA ASP A 431 -0.40 15.09 3.43
C ASP A 431 -0.39 13.71 2.75
N ARG A 432 -0.45 13.66 1.42
CA ARG A 432 -0.33 12.42 0.61
C ARG A 432 -1.25 11.27 1.09
N PRO A 433 -2.57 11.35 0.81
CA PRO A 433 -3.49 10.26 1.10
C PRO A 433 -3.17 9.02 0.27
N GLU A 434 -2.67 7.99 0.93
CA GLU A 434 -2.44 6.67 0.33
C GLU A 434 -3.61 5.74 0.71
N TRP A 435 -3.35 4.55 1.26
CA TRP A 435 -4.38 3.53 1.44
C TRP A 435 -5.47 3.93 2.44
N ILE A 436 -6.70 3.55 2.10
CA ILE A 436 -7.87 3.66 2.96
C ILE A 436 -8.40 2.26 3.30
N VAL A 437 -8.79 2.02 4.55
CA VAL A 437 -9.46 0.78 4.96
C VAL A 437 -10.64 1.05 5.88
N VAL A 438 -11.66 0.21 5.76
CA VAL A 438 -12.87 0.26 6.59
C VAL A 438 -12.82 -0.90 7.58
N SER A 439 -12.91 -0.60 8.86
CA SER A 439 -12.93 -1.61 9.92
C SER A 439 -14.15 -2.54 9.76
N PRO A 440 -13.95 -3.87 9.71
CA PRO A 440 -15.05 -4.82 9.61
C PRO A 440 -15.79 -5.00 10.95
N LYS A 441 -15.37 -4.31 12.01
CA LYS A 441 -15.96 -4.42 13.36
C LYS A 441 -16.92 -3.30 13.68
N ASP A 442 -16.59 -2.09 13.31
CA ASP A 442 -17.32 -0.88 13.70
C ASP A 442 -17.50 0.13 12.56
N GLY A 443 -16.99 -0.15 11.36
CA GLY A 443 -17.15 0.72 10.19
C GLY A 443 -16.35 2.02 10.24
N GLN A 444 -15.49 2.23 11.25
CA GLN A 444 -14.55 3.35 11.25
C GLN A 444 -13.57 3.19 10.09
N VAL A 445 -13.17 4.33 9.52
CA VAL A 445 -12.31 4.36 8.33
C VAL A 445 -10.96 4.94 8.68
N TYR A 446 -9.90 4.35 8.13
CA TYR A 446 -8.51 4.70 8.39
C TYR A 446 -7.84 5.04 7.06
N CYS A 447 -7.03 6.09 7.04
CA CYS A 447 -6.30 6.55 5.86
C CYS A 447 -4.88 6.92 6.26
N THR A 448 -3.90 6.41 5.52
CA THR A 448 -2.52 6.85 5.64
C THR A 448 -2.32 8.21 4.98
N LEU A 449 -1.59 9.07 5.67
CA LEU A 449 -1.11 10.35 5.19
C LEU A 449 0.42 10.30 5.27
N THR A 450 1.05 9.79 4.21
CA THR A 450 2.37 9.16 4.32
C THR A 450 3.50 10.13 4.63
N ASN A 451 3.49 11.32 4.03
CA ASN A 451 4.40 12.42 4.34
C ASN A 451 4.04 13.66 3.51
N ASN A 452 4.56 14.82 3.91
CA ASN A 452 4.50 16.03 3.11
C ASN A 452 5.55 17.06 3.56
N VAL A 453 6.73 17.01 2.94
CA VAL A 453 7.80 17.98 3.21
C VAL A 453 7.47 19.42 2.77
N LYS A 454 6.38 19.62 2.01
CA LYS A 454 5.87 20.95 1.60
C LYS A 454 4.79 21.49 2.54
N ARG A 455 4.38 20.72 3.57
CA ARG A 455 3.44 21.21 4.58
C ARG A 455 4.04 22.43 5.28
N GLY A 456 3.28 23.51 5.38
CA GLY A 456 3.71 24.80 5.90
C GLY A 456 4.11 25.81 4.83
N ASP A 457 4.32 25.38 3.58
CA ASP A 457 4.51 26.30 2.45
C ASP A 457 3.20 27.03 2.10
N ASP A 458 3.31 28.10 1.30
CA ASP A 458 2.15 28.88 0.83
C ASP A 458 1.09 27.97 0.18
N GLY A 459 -0.14 28.07 0.67
CA GLY A 459 -1.28 27.26 0.22
C GLY A 459 -1.34 25.84 0.80
N GLN A 460 -0.48 25.47 1.75
CA GLN A 460 -0.55 24.22 2.51
C GLN A 460 -0.34 24.49 4.01
N PRO A 461 -1.30 25.16 4.69
CA PRO A 461 -1.14 25.53 6.09
C PRO A 461 -1.04 24.30 7.01
N VAL A 462 -0.34 24.46 8.13
CA VAL A 462 -0.31 23.48 9.23
C VAL A 462 -1.63 23.56 10.00
N GLY A 463 -2.22 22.42 10.35
CA GLY A 463 -3.41 22.36 11.20
C GLY A 463 -4.30 21.15 10.94
N GLY A 464 -5.26 20.92 11.84
CA GLY A 464 -6.21 19.81 11.76
C GLY A 464 -5.49 18.46 11.58
N PRO A 465 -5.85 17.65 10.56
CA PRO A 465 -5.25 16.34 10.32
C PRO A 465 -3.82 16.40 9.73
N ASN A 466 -3.27 17.59 9.48
CA ASN A 466 -1.91 17.80 8.94
C ASN A 466 -1.08 18.68 9.90
N PRO A 467 -0.67 18.14 11.07
CA PRO A 467 -0.28 18.96 12.21
C PRO A 467 1.18 19.43 12.20
N ARG A 468 2.01 19.02 11.22
CA ARG A 468 3.46 19.29 11.23
C ARG A 468 3.94 19.92 9.94
N ALA A 469 4.64 21.04 10.03
CA ALA A 469 5.40 21.57 8.90
C ALA A 469 6.52 20.61 8.51
N LYS A 470 6.84 20.54 7.21
CA LYS A 470 7.89 19.69 6.65
C LYS A 470 7.79 18.25 7.16
N ASN A 471 6.60 17.68 7.06
CA ASN A 471 6.29 16.36 7.57
C ASN A 471 7.07 15.28 6.78
N GLN A 472 8.01 14.60 7.43
CA GLN A 472 8.83 13.54 6.83
C GLN A 472 8.38 12.13 7.22
N TYR A 473 7.51 11.99 8.23
CA TYR A 473 7.19 10.69 8.83
C TYR A 473 5.77 10.21 8.57
N GLY A 474 4.83 11.13 8.37
CA GLY A 474 3.42 10.79 8.16
C GLY A 474 2.60 10.55 9.41
N GLN A 475 1.33 10.21 9.18
CA GLN A 475 0.34 9.93 10.21
C GLN A 475 -0.77 9.02 9.64
N ILE A 476 -1.56 8.40 10.52
CA ILE A 476 -2.77 7.67 10.13
C ILE A 476 -3.97 8.44 10.63
N LEU A 477 -4.76 8.96 9.70
CA LEU A 477 -6.05 9.57 9.94
C LEU A 477 -7.10 8.50 10.17
N ARG A 478 -8.01 8.74 11.11
CA ARG A 478 -9.23 7.95 11.31
C ARG A 478 -10.45 8.87 11.24
N TRP A 479 -11.55 8.38 10.68
CA TRP A 479 -12.85 9.01 10.85
C TRP A 479 -13.98 8.01 11.11
N ARG A 480 -15.03 8.54 11.75
CA ARG A 480 -16.28 7.86 12.03
C ARG A 480 -17.42 8.67 11.43
N GLU A 481 -18.08 8.08 10.44
CA GLU A 481 -19.25 8.69 9.79
C GLU A 481 -20.38 8.92 10.80
N ALA A 482 -21.06 10.06 10.71
CA ALA A 482 -22.10 10.41 11.68
C ALA A 482 -23.17 9.32 11.78
N GLY A 483 -23.39 8.86 13.01
CA GLY A 483 -24.34 7.81 13.32
C GLY A 483 -24.00 6.45 12.72
N ASP A 484 -22.72 6.11 12.50
CA ASP A 484 -22.26 4.83 11.95
C ASP A 484 -22.97 4.49 10.63
N ASN A 485 -23.02 5.48 9.75
CA ASN A 485 -23.71 5.37 8.46
C ASN A 485 -22.84 5.93 7.35
N ALA A 486 -22.35 5.06 6.47
CA ALA A 486 -21.53 5.46 5.33
C ALA A 486 -22.23 6.41 4.33
N SER A 487 -23.55 6.64 4.45
CA SER A 487 -24.24 7.70 3.68
C SER A 487 -24.21 9.09 4.32
N ALA A 488 -23.61 9.24 5.51
CA ALA A 488 -23.51 10.52 6.18
C ALA A 488 -22.62 11.49 5.39
N MET A 489 -22.95 12.78 5.51
CA MET A 489 -22.21 13.89 4.91
C MET A 489 -21.31 14.61 5.92
N GLU A 490 -21.31 14.14 7.17
CA GLU A 490 -20.51 14.66 8.27
C GLU A 490 -19.87 13.47 8.98
N PHE A 491 -18.70 13.70 9.54
CA PHE A 491 -17.94 12.70 10.29
C PHE A 491 -17.11 13.37 11.39
N GLU A 492 -16.77 12.57 12.40
CA GLU A 492 -15.76 12.93 13.41
C GLU A 492 -14.44 12.30 13.00
N TRP A 493 -13.33 13.02 13.15
CA TRP A 493 -12.00 12.53 12.81
C TRP A 493 -11.05 12.64 13.99
N ASP A 494 -10.04 11.78 13.99
CA ASP A 494 -8.88 11.83 14.88
C ASP A 494 -7.62 11.32 14.17
N LEU A 495 -6.44 11.71 14.63
CA LEU A 495 -5.20 11.04 14.20
C LEU A 495 -4.95 9.81 15.08
N PHE A 496 -5.09 8.63 14.50
CA PHE A 496 -4.88 7.35 15.18
C PHE A 496 -3.42 7.18 15.64
N VAL A 497 -2.49 7.63 14.82
CA VAL A 497 -1.07 7.73 15.15
C VAL A 497 -0.44 8.85 14.33
N VAL A 498 0.50 9.57 14.94
CA VAL A 498 1.42 10.48 14.25
C VAL A 498 2.79 9.82 14.28
N ALA A 499 3.25 9.29 13.15
CA ALA A 499 4.55 8.62 13.06
C ALA A 499 5.69 9.60 13.32
N GLY A 500 6.83 9.12 13.81
CA GLY A 500 7.95 9.97 14.18
C GLY A 500 9.11 9.18 14.75
N ASN A 501 10.21 9.88 15.06
CA ASN A 501 11.41 9.30 15.66
C ASN A 501 11.62 9.85 17.07
N PRO A 502 11.07 9.21 18.12
CA PRO A 502 11.23 9.67 19.50
C PRO A 502 12.66 9.50 20.04
N THR A 503 13.50 8.70 19.36
CA THR A 503 14.92 8.52 19.73
C THR A 503 15.75 9.73 19.31
N VAL A 504 15.48 10.27 18.12
CA VAL A 504 16.20 11.43 17.56
C VAL A 504 15.57 12.75 18.01
N HIS A 505 14.23 12.80 18.08
CA HIS A 505 13.46 14.04 18.24
C HIS A 505 12.58 14.04 19.50
N ALA A 506 13.13 13.52 20.61
CA ALA A 506 12.42 13.38 21.88
C ALA A 506 11.76 14.69 22.36
N GLY A 507 10.47 14.62 22.71
CA GLY A 507 9.71 15.75 23.24
C GLY A 507 9.35 16.83 22.20
N THR A 508 9.54 16.56 20.91
CA THR A 508 9.13 17.45 19.81
C THR A 508 8.03 16.81 18.96
N PRO A 509 7.30 17.56 18.11
CA PRO A 509 6.33 16.98 17.18
C PRO A 509 6.91 15.93 16.22
N GLN A 510 8.21 15.99 15.93
CA GLN A 510 8.90 15.01 15.09
C GLN A 510 9.18 13.69 15.82
N GLY A 511 9.00 13.65 17.15
CA GLY A 511 9.05 12.43 17.95
C GLY A 511 7.83 11.52 17.76
N GLY A 512 6.75 12.02 17.18
CA GLY A 512 5.49 11.28 17.00
C GLY A 512 4.55 11.37 18.21
N SER A 513 3.38 10.75 18.08
CA SER A 513 2.41 10.60 19.17
C SER A 513 2.85 9.56 20.20
N SER A 514 2.21 9.55 21.37
CA SER A 514 2.58 8.73 22.53
C SER A 514 2.56 7.22 22.30
N ASN A 515 1.83 6.73 21.30
CA ASN A 515 1.84 5.33 20.86
C ASN A 515 3.01 4.98 19.91
N VAL A 516 3.85 5.96 19.54
CA VAL A 516 5.14 5.78 18.87
C VAL A 516 6.25 5.79 19.91
N THR A 517 7.09 4.75 19.88
CA THR A 517 8.13 4.47 20.85
C THR A 517 9.43 4.13 20.13
N ALA A 518 10.56 4.19 20.82
CA ALA A 518 11.84 3.74 20.26
C ALA A 518 11.81 2.27 19.80
N GLN A 519 10.90 1.45 20.33
CA GLN A 519 10.78 0.03 19.99
C GLN A 519 9.93 -0.21 18.75
N ASN A 520 8.96 0.65 18.43
CA ASN A 520 8.01 0.44 17.34
C ASN A 520 8.01 1.54 16.27
N MET A 521 8.86 2.56 16.38
CA MET A 521 8.87 3.70 15.45
C MET A 521 9.05 3.29 13.97
N PHE A 522 8.36 4.02 13.11
CA PHE A 522 8.36 3.84 11.66
C PHE A 522 8.14 5.20 10.99
N ASN A 523 8.32 5.26 9.68
CA ASN A 523 8.04 6.43 8.85
C ASN A 523 7.28 6.02 7.60
N SER A 524 6.57 6.98 7.00
CA SER A 524 5.76 6.82 5.78
C SER A 524 4.87 5.58 5.82
N PRO A 525 3.89 5.52 6.75
CA PRO A 525 2.88 4.49 6.65
C PRO A 525 2.11 4.70 5.35
N ASP A 526 1.96 3.62 4.61
CA ASP A 526 1.35 3.57 3.30
C ASP A 526 0.23 2.52 3.32
N GLY A 527 0.58 1.25 3.03
CA GLY A 527 -0.40 0.18 2.91
C GLY A 527 -1.17 -0.06 4.21
N LEU A 528 -2.47 -0.36 4.10
CA LEU A 528 -3.32 -0.73 5.23
C LEU A 528 -4.13 -1.99 4.93
N GLY A 529 -4.36 -2.82 5.95
CA GLY A 529 -5.24 -3.98 5.83
C GLY A 529 -5.91 -4.37 7.15
N PHE A 530 -7.20 -4.69 7.09
CA PHE A 530 -7.88 -5.32 8.23
C PHE A 530 -7.98 -6.82 8.05
N ASP A 531 -7.78 -7.56 9.14
CA ASP A 531 -8.24 -8.95 9.22
C ASP A 531 -9.63 -9.07 9.87
N ALA A 532 -10.19 -10.27 9.87
CA ALA A 532 -11.52 -10.50 10.45
C ALA A 532 -11.57 -10.34 11.98
N ALA A 533 -10.44 -10.34 12.69
CA ALA A 533 -10.41 -10.09 14.13
C ALA A 533 -10.46 -8.59 14.44
N GLY A 534 -10.15 -7.73 13.46
CA GLY A 534 -10.09 -6.29 13.63
C GLY A 534 -8.69 -5.79 13.98
N ARG A 535 -7.64 -6.58 13.73
CA ARG A 535 -6.26 -6.06 13.73
C ARG A 535 -6.06 -5.18 12.51
N LEU A 536 -5.49 -3.99 12.72
CA LEU A 536 -5.07 -3.10 11.64
C LEU A 536 -3.60 -3.37 11.32
N TRP A 537 -3.34 -3.86 10.12
CA TRP A 537 -2.00 -4.05 9.59
C TRP A 537 -1.57 -2.77 8.88
N ILE A 538 -0.36 -2.30 9.18
CA ILE A 538 0.24 -1.06 8.67
C ILE A 538 1.50 -1.44 7.93
N LEU A 539 1.62 -1.06 6.66
CA LEU A 539 2.77 -1.31 5.80
C LEU A 539 3.46 0.04 5.51
N THR A 540 4.75 0.04 5.20
CA THR A 540 5.52 1.30 5.03
C THR A 540 6.25 1.36 3.69
N ASP A 541 6.22 2.55 3.09
CA ASP A 541 7.08 2.99 2.00
C ASP A 541 7.84 4.27 2.41
N GLY A 542 8.85 4.04 3.24
CA GLY A 542 9.63 5.10 3.89
C GLY A 542 11.09 5.15 3.48
N ASP A 543 11.78 6.15 4.01
CA ASP A 543 13.23 6.25 3.92
C ASP A 543 13.87 5.11 4.75
N THR A 544 14.64 4.26 4.06
CA THR A 544 15.33 3.09 4.65
C THR A 544 16.82 3.34 4.90
N SER A 545 17.26 4.61 4.95
CA SER A 545 18.69 4.94 5.11
C SER A 545 19.25 4.58 6.50
N ASP A 546 18.36 4.40 7.47
CA ASP A 546 18.66 4.18 8.89
C ASP A 546 19.63 5.24 9.47
N LYS A 547 19.52 6.48 8.98
CA LYS A 547 20.39 7.61 9.33
C LYS A 547 19.59 8.88 9.56
N GLY A 548 20.21 9.85 10.24
CA GLY A 548 19.60 11.16 10.47
C GLY A 548 18.24 11.05 11.15
N ASP A 549 17.22 11.63 10.51
CA ASP A 549 15.82 11.61 10.96
C ASP A 549 15.25 10.19 11.06
N PHE A 550 15.78 9.24 10.29
CA PHE A 550 15.30 7.86 10.21
C PHE A 550 16.18 6.86 10.99
N ALA A 551 17.14 7.36 11.78
CA ALA A 551 18.05 6.50 12.53
C ALA A 551 17.31 5.57 13.51
N GLY A 552 17.59 4.27 13.40
CA GLY A 552 16.99 3.20 14.19
C GLY A 552 15.68 2.63 13.61
N MET A 553 15.22 3.10 12.45
CA MET A 553 14.00 2.58 11.80
C MET A 553 14.27 1.36 10.90
N GLY A 554 15.49 1.19 10.39
CA GLY A 554 15.88 0.09 9.49
C GLY A 554 15.18 0.13 8.13
N ASN A 555 15.01 -1.04 7.52
CA ASN A 555 14.26 -1.22 6.28
C ASN A 555 12.75 -1.01 6.49
N ASN A 556 12.02 -0.91 5.37
CA ASN A 556 10.56 -0.90 5.36
C ASN A 556 9.96 -2.16 5.99
N GLN A 557 8.74 -2.03 6.50
CA GLN A 557 8.22 -2.92 7.53
C GLN A 557 6.70 -3.05 7.49
N MET A 558 6.21 -4.07 8.18
CA MET A 558 4.80 -4.22 8.50
C MET A 558 4.61 -4.24 10.02
N LEU A 559 3.66 -3.46 10.50
CA LEU A 559 3.24 -3.41 11.90
C LEU A 559 1.80 -3.90 12.01
N CYS A 560 1.40 -4.20 13.25
CA CYS A 560 0.04 -4.58 13.60
C CYS A 560 -0.41 -3.73 14.78
N ALA A 561 -1.59 -3.15 14.67
CA ALA A 561 -2.16 -2.23 15.63
C ALA A 561 -3.50 -2.73 16.16
N ASP A 562 -3.75 -2.44 17.44
CA ASP A 562 -5.08 -2.55 18.05
C ASP A 562 -5.79 -1.20 17.89
N PRO A 563 -6.86 -1.13 17.06
CA PRO A 563 -7.50 0.15 16.77
C PRO A 563 -8.23 0.76 17.98
N ARG A 564 -8.49 -0.03 19.05
CA ARG A 564 -9.15 0.42 20.27
C ARG A 564 -8.18 1.02 21.27
N SER A 565 -7.04 0.37 21.50
CA SER A 565 -6.05 0.85 22.48
C SER A 565 -5.01 1.80 21.87
N GLY A 566 -4.83 1.79 20.55
CA GLY A 566 -3.76 2.52 19.87
C GLY A 566 -2.39 1.83 19.98
N GLU A 567 -2.31 0.64 20.58
CA GLU A 567 -1.07 -0.13 20.69
C GLU A 567 -0.60 -0.60 19.31
N ILE A 568 0.69 -0.44 19.01
CA ILE A 568 1.32 -0.82 17.73
C ILE A 568 2.55 -1.69 18.00
N ARG A 569 2.64 -2.83 17.33
CA ARG A 569 3.81 -3.73 17.37
C ARG A 569 4.34 -3.99 15.97
N ARG A 570 5.66 -3.85 15.77
CA ARG A 570 6.33 -4.24 14.52
C ARG A 570 6.25 -5.76 14.35
N PHE A 571 5.75 -6.21 13.21
CA PHE A 571 5.54 -7.62 12.90
C PHE A 571 6.49 -8.14 11.82
N MET A 572 6.85 -7.34 10.82
CA MET A 572 7.76 -7.78 9.76
C MET A 572 8.72 -6.66 9.39
N VAL A 573 9.94 -7.01 8.99
CA VAL A 573 10.86 -6.11 8.28
C VAL A 573 11.22 -6.78 6.96
N GLY A 574 11.15 -6.01 5.86
CA GLY A 574 11.47 -6.46 4.51
C GLY A 574 12.98 -6.39 4.17
N PRO A 575 13.38 -6.92 3.00
CA PRO A 575 14.76 -6.87 2.52
C PRO A 575 15.24 -5.46 2.17
N ILE A 576 16.50 -5.36 1.72
CA ILE A 576 17.13 -4.08 1.40
C ILE A 576 16.44 -3.41 0.21
N GLY A 577 16.13 -2.12 0.36
CA GLY A 577 15.61 -1.27 -0.71
C GLY A 577 14.26 -1.72 -1.27
N CYS A 578 13.48 -2.50 -0.51
CA CYS A 578 12.07 -2.69 -0.83
C CYS A 578 11.22 -1.66 -0.09
N GLU A 579 10.01 -1.45 -0.55
CA GLU A 579 8.87 -1.15 0.30
C GLU A 579 8.11 -2.45 0.64
N VAL A 580 7.26 -2.35 1.67
CA VAL A 580 6.31 -3.41 2.00
C VAL A 580 4.95 -2.87 1.60
N THR A 581 4.27 -3.54 0.67
CA THR A 581 2.99 -3.11 0.10
C THR A 581 2.15 -4.33 -0.27
N GLY A 582 0.85 -4.15 -0.50
CA GLY A 582 -0.08 -5.21 -0.83
C GLY A 582 -0.33 -6.18 0.33
N ILE A 583 -1.60 -6.38 0.69
CA ILE A 583 -1.97 -7.32 1.75
C ILE A 583 -3.26 -8.08 1.42
N SER A 584 -3.26 -9.37 1.71
CA SER A 584 -4.44 -10.23 1.58
C SER A 584 -4.39 -11.39 2.58
N PHE A 585 -5.53 -11.99 2.87
CA PHE A 585 -5.62 -13.15 3.77
C PHE A 585 -6.30 -14.33 3.09
N ALA A 586 -5.81 -15.53 3.38
CA ALA A 586 -6.59 -16.74 3.14
C ALA A 586 -7.89 -16.68 3.98
N PRO A 587 -8.99 -17.35 3.55
CA PRO A 587 -10.29 -17.22 4.22
C PRO A 587 -10.31 -17.64 5.69
N ASP A 588 -9.40 -18.52 6.10
CA ASP A 588 -9.22 -18.97 7.48
C ASP A 588 -8.22 -18.14 8.28
N TYR A 589 -7.65 -17.08 7.68
CA TYR A 589 -6.68 -16.17 8.30
C TYR A 589 -5.40 -16.84 8.83
N LYS A 590 -5.11 -18.07 8.37
CA LYS A 590 -3.90 -18.83 8.72
C LYS A 590 -2.72 -18.55 7.80
N THR A 591 -2.98 -17.84 6.70
CA THR A 591 -1.97 -17.35 5.77
C THR A 591 -2.26 -15.90 5.45
N MET A 592 -1.24 -15.07 5.59
CA MET A 592 -1.23 -13.69 5.10
C MET A 592 -0.36 -13.65 3.85
N PHE A 593 -0.84 -12.98 2.82
CA PHE A 593 -0.10 -12.66 1.61
C PHE A 593 0.33 -11.20 1.70
N VAL A 594 1.63 -10.94 1.53
CA VAL A 594 2.20 -9.59 1.59
C VAL A 594 3.19 -9.39 0.44
N GLY A 595 3.17 -8.22 -0.19
CA GLY A 595 4.08 -7.87 -1.27
C GLY A 595 5.40 -7.31 -0.73
N ILE A 596 6.48 -7.66 -1.44
CA ILE A 596 7.79 -7.04 -1.35
C ILE A 596 8.06 -6.44 -2.72
N GLN A 597 7.95 -5.11 -2.83
CA GLN A 597 8.07 -4.38 -4.08
C GLN A 597 9.52 -3.88 -4.24
N HIS A 598 10.02 -3.89 -5.49
CA HIS A 598 11.34 -3.40 -5.91
C HIS A 598 12.55 -3.68 -5.00
N PRO A 599 12.74 -4.89 -4.43
CA PRO A 599 13.92 -5.18 -3.62
C PRO A 599 15.20 -4.79 -4.36
N GLY A 600 16.04 -3.98 -3.71
CA GLY A 600 17.24 -3.42 -4.31
C GLY A 600 17.01 -2.36 -5.39
N GLU A 601 16.00 -1.50 -5.30
CA GLU A 601 15.80 -0.36 -6.23
C GLU A 601 17.10 0.40 -6.55
N ASN A 602 17.96 0.54 -5.54
CA ASN A 602 19.24 1.25 -5.56
C ASN A 602 20.46 0.30 -5.65
N GLY A 603 20.21 -0.99 -5.91
CA GLY A 603 21.16 -2.09 -5.73
C GLY A 603 21.14 -2.62 -4.29
N GLY A 604 22.05 -3.55 -3.98
CA GLY A 604 22.23 -4.04 -2.60
C GLY A 604 21.31 -5.17 -2.15
N SER A 605 20.38 -5.63 -3.01
CA SER A 605 19.57 -6.82 -2.77
C SER A 605 19.82 -7.92 -3.80
N THR A 606 19.65 -9.16 -3.36
CA THR A 606 19.55 -10.37 -4.19
C THR A 606 18.32 -11.21 -3.83
N PHE A 607 17.37 -10.62 -3.08
CA PHE A 607 16.15 -11.26 -2.65
C PHE A 607 15.21 -11.56 -3.83
N PRO A 608 14.48 -12.70 -3.83
CA PRO A 608 14.46 -13.73 -2.80
C PRO A 608 15.44 -14.88 -3.01
N GLU A 609 16.06 -15.04 -4.18
CA GLU A 609 16.83 -16.26 -4.48
C GLU A 609 18.24 -16.27 -3.91
N HIS A 610 18.81 -15.11 -3.59
CA HIS A 610 20.17 -14.94 -3.06
C HIS A 610 21.24 -15.65 -3.90
N LEU A 611 21.04 -15.69 -5.22
CA LEU A 611 22.06 -16.16 -6.14
C LEU A 611 23.26 -15.19 -6.12
N PRO A 612 24.50 -15.68 -6.28
CA PRO A 612 25.68 -14.81 -6.35
C PRO A 612 25.55 -13.79 -7.49
N ASN A 613 25.61 -12.49 -7.15
CA ASN A 613 25.34 -11.38 -8.08
C ASN A 613 23.98 -11.52 -8.80
N GLY A 614 23.00 -12.10 -8.10
CA GLY A 614 21.65 -12.34 -8.60
C GLY A 614 20.88 -11.05 -8.85
N LYS A 615 19.84 -11.17 -9.66
CA LYS A 615 18.87 -10.09 -9.89
C LYS A 615 17.77 -10.21 -8.84
N PRO A 616 17.53 -9.17 -8.01
CA PRO A 616 16.42 -9.21 -7.08
C PRO A 616 15.09 -9.13 -7.82
N ARG A 617 14.04 -9.69 -7.23
CA ARG A 617 12.71 -9.78 -7.86
C ARG A 617 11.60 -9.45 -6.86
N SER A 618 10.76 -8.49 -7.24
CA SER A 618 9.49 -8.22 -6.56
C SER A 618 8.71 -9.52 -6.40
N SER A 619 8.22 -9.76 -5.19
CA SER A 619 7.63 -11.05 -4.81
C SER A 619 6.42 -10.87 -3.90
N VAL A 620 5.43 -11.76 -4.05
CA VAL A 620 4.39 -11.96 -3.05
C VAL A 620 4.80 -13.08 -2.11
N MET A 621 4.70 -12.83 -0.82
CA MET A 621 5.13 -13.73 0.25
C MET A 621 3.92 -14.31 0.98
N ALA A 622 3.94 -15.60 1.26
CA ALA A 622 2.95 -16.28 2.09
C ALA A 622 3.52 -16.47 3.51
N ILE A 623 2.99 -15.71 4.47
CA ILE A 623 3.36 -15.79 5.88
C ILE A 623 2.42 -16.76 6.60
N THR A 624 3.00 -17.69 7.36
CA THR A 624 2.29 -18.69 8.16
C THR A 624 2.87 -18.78 9.56
N ARG A 625 2.08 -19.28 10.52
CA ARG A 625 2.58 -19.74 11.82
C ARG A 625 3.03 -21.18 11.74
N ASP A 626 4.05 -21.54 12.52
CA ASP A 626 4.56 -22.90 12.61
C ASP A 626 3.54 -23.86 13.23
N ASP A 627 2.70 -23.37 14.14
CA ASP A 627 1.62 -24.13 14.77
C ASP A 627 0.33 -24.19 13.94
N GLY A 628 0.29 -23.55 12.76
CA GLY A 628 -0.88 -23.48 11.90
C GLY A 628 -2.05 -22.64 12.46
N GLY A 629 -1.76 -21.74 13.42
CA GLY A 629 -2.71 -20.80 13.98
C GLY A 629 -3.02 -19.60 13.08
N ILE A 630 -3.92 -18.73 13.55
CA ILE A 630 -4.30 -17.49 12.87
C ILE A 630 -3.15 -16.47 12.97
N ILE A 631 -2.87 -15.75 11.90
CA ILE A 631 -1.82 -14.73 11.86
C ILE A 631 -2.14 -13.59 12.84
N GLY A 632 -1.16 -13.21 13.66
CA GLY A 632 -1.25 -12.12 14.64
C GLY A 632 -2.00 -12.46 15.93
N ALA A 633 -2.63 -13.65 16.03
CA ALA A 633 -3.46 -14.07 17.16
C ALA A 633 -2.69 -14.78 18.28
#